data_AF-A0A0C9TSP4-F1
#
_entry.id   AF-A0A0C9TSP4-F1
#
_cell.length_a   1.000
_cell.length_b   1.000
_cell.length_c   1.000
_cell.angle_alpha   90.00
_cell.angle_beta   90.00
_cell.angle_gamma   90.00
#
_symmetry.space_group_name_H-M   'P 1'
#
loop_
_entity.id
_entity.type
_entity.pdbx_description
1 polymer ?
#
loop_
_entity_poly.entity_id
_entity_poly.type
_entity_poly.pdbx_seq_one_letter_code
_entity_poly.pdbx_strand_id
1 'polypeptide(L)'
;AWADSTKETYGSGLLAFHIFCDHKSIPESDRTPTIPSVISAFISALVGSYSGSAVSNYVSGIKVWHTVHGLKWTLNDSETDALLKAASSLAPPQSRRPPREPYTVDMMVSIRNHLDLTSVNVQFF
;
A
#
# COMPACT_ATOMS: atom_id res chain seq x y z
N ALA A 1 11.53 -12.83 7.17
CA ALA A 1 10.51 -13.15 6.16
C ALA A 1 9.32 -12.19 6.35
N TRP A 2 8.68 -11.71 5.28
CA TRP A 2 7.49 -10.84 5.38
C TRP A 2 6.23 -11.62 5.75
N ALA A 3 5.25 -10.95 6.33
CA ALA A 3 3.92 -11.51 6.57
C ALA A 3 3.20 -11.80 5.23
N ASP A 4 2.31 -12.79 5.22
CA ASP A 4 1.64 -13.21 3.98
C ASP A 4 0.78 -12.09 3.38
N SER A 5 0.09 -11.31 4.22
CA SER A 5 -0.66 -10.11 3.78
C SER A 5 0.23 -9.06 3.11
N THR A 6 1.49 -8.93 3.54
CA THR A 6 2.47 -8.04 2.91
C THR A 6 2.89 -8.58 1.55
N LYS A 7 3.12 -9.89 1.42
CA LYS A 7 3.46 -10.52 0.13
C LYS A 7 2.33 -10.37 -0.88
N GLU A 8 1.08 -10.56 -0.45
CA GLU A 8 -0.10 -10.37 -1.30
C GLU A 8 -0.21 -8.92 -1.79
N THR A 9 0.01 -7.96 -0.90
CA THR A 9 0.01 -6.53 -1.23
C THR A 9 1.12 -6.20 -2.24
N TYR A 10 2.34 -6.70 -2.03
CA TYR A 10 3.46 -6.51 -2.95
C TYR A 10 3.22 -7.18 -4.29
N GLY A 11 2.68 -8.41 -4.30
CA GLY A 11 2.30 -9.12 -5.51
C GLY A 11 1.24 -8.38 -6.31
N SER A 12 0.24 -7.79 -5.63
CA SER A 12 -0.79 -6.97 -6.28
C SER A 12 -0.19 -5.72 -6.93
N GLY A 13 0.76 -5.07 -6.26
CA GLY A 13 1.48 -3.92 -6.82
C GLY A 13 2.33 -4.27 -8.03
N LEU A 14 3.00 -5.43 -7.98
CA LEU A 14 3.80 -5.93 -9.11
C LEU A 14 2.90 -6.26 -10.30
N LEU A 15 1.76 -6.93 -10.08
CA LEU A 15 0.78 -7.19 -11.13
C LEU A 15 0.27 -5.89 -11.77
N ALA A 16 -0.11 -4.89 -10.97
CA ALA A 16 -0.55 -3.60 -11.48
C ALA A 16 0.53 -2.90 -12.34
N PHE A 17 1.79 -3.02 -11.92
CA PHE A 17 2.93 -2.50 -12.68
C PHE A 17 3.10 -3.21 -14.03
N HIS A 18 3.03 -4.55 -14.07
CA HIS A 18 3.12 -5.30 -15.33
C HIS A 18 1.98 -4.95 -16.29
N ILE A 19 0.74 -4.84 -15.79
CA ILE A 19 -0.42 -4.41 -16.59
C ILE A 19 -0.17 -3.00 -17.16
N PHE A 20 0.33 -2.07 -16.34
CA PHE A 20 0.71 -0.74 -16.83
C PHE A 20 1.76 -0.82 -17.94
N CYS A 21 2.79 -1.64 -17.77
CA CYS A 21 3.83 -1.85 -18.78
C CYS A 21 3.27 -2.45 -20.07
N ASP A 22 2.36 -3.42 -19.98
CA ASP A 22 1.67 -4.00 -21.15
C ASP A 22 0.91 -2.92 -21.92
N HIS A 23 0.14 -2.07 -21.23
CA HIS A 23 -0.59 -0.96 -21.83
C HIS A 23 0.31 0.11 -22.46
N LYS A 24 1.55 0.24 -21.99
CA LYS A 24 2.56 1.17 -22.53
C LYS A 24 3.49 0.51 -23.55
N SER A 25 3.25 -0.76 -23.91
CA SER A 25 4.10 -1.55 -24.80
C SER A 25 5.58 -1.61 -24.35
N ILE A 26 5.80 -1.62 -23.03
CA ILE A 26 7.15 -1.78 -22.45
C ILE A 26 7.45 -3.28 -22.40
N PRO A 27 8.47 -3.76 -23.15
CA PRO A 27 8.79 -5.19 -23.19
C PRO A 27 9.26 -5.67 -21.81
N GLU A 28 9.06 -6.96 -21.51
CA GLU A 28 9.38 -7.53 -20.20
C GLU A 28 10.86 -7.39 -19.82
N SER A 29 11.76 -7.47 -20.82
CA SER A 29 13.20 -7.21 -20.67
C SER A 29 13.52 -5.83 -20.10
N ASP A 30 12.63 -4.85 -20.32
CA ASP A 30 12.84 -3.45 -19.96
C ASP A 30 12.09 -3.09 -18.67
N ARG A 31 11.35 -4.05 -18.09
CA ARG A 31 10.66 -3.89 -16.79
C ARG A 31 11.63 -4.03 -15.63
N THR A 32 12.73 -4.74 -15.80
CA THR A 32 13.79 -4.92 -14.80
C THR A 32 15.19 -4.97 -15.41
N PRO A 33 16.13 -4.13 -14.94
CA PRO A 33 15.97 -3.07 -13.95
C PRO A 33 15.09 -1.93 -14.48
N THR A 34 14.10 -1.49 -13.70
CA THR A 34 13.17 -0.45 -14.17
C THR A 34 13.88 0.89 -14.25
N ILE A 35 13.69 1.61 -15.37
CA ILE A 35 14.17 2.99 -15.49
C ILE A 35 13.30 3.94 -14.65
N PRO A 36 13.88 4.98 -14.02
CA PRO A 36 13.13 5.89 -13.14
C PRO A 36 11.88 6.50 -13.77
N SER A 37 11.95 6.89 -15.04
CA SER A 37 10.83 7.50 -15.77
C SER A 37 9.60 6.58 -15.89
N VAL A 38 9.80 5.27 -15.98
CA VAL A 38 8.69 4.29 -16.04
C VAL A 38 7.99 4.19 -14.70
N ILE A 39 8.73 4.24 -13.59
CA ILE A 39 8.14 4.25 -12.25
C ILE A 39 7.42 5.57 -11.97
N SER A 40 8.00 6.70 -12.37
CA SER A 40 7.33 8.01 -12.27
C SER A 40 6.03 8.04 -13.08
N ALA A 41 6.04 7.50 -14.30
CA ALA A 41 4.85 7.39 -15.13
C ALA A 41 3.80 6.43 -14.53
N PHE A 42 4.23 5.31 -13.94
CA PHE A 42 3.35 4.40 -13.22
C PHE A 42 2.69 5.08 -12.02
N ILE A 43 3.46 5.73 -11.16
CA ILE A 43 2.93 6.49 -10.00
C ILE A 43 1.91 7.53 -10.48
N SER A 44 2.26 8.27 -11.54
CA SER A 44 1.39 9.30 -12.12
C SER A 44 0.07 8.73 -12.64
N ALA A 45 0.09 7.52 -13.22
CA ALA A 45 -1.11 6.84 -13.70
C ALA A 45 -2.07 6.39 -12.57
N LEU A 46 -1.58 6.27 -11.33
CA LEU A 46 -2.38 5.89 -10.17
C LEU A 46 -2.96 7.09 -9.41
N VAL A 47 -2.45 8.29 -9.69
CA VAL A 47 -2.92 9.53 -9.06
C VAL A 47 -4.42 9.71 -9.29
N GLY A 48 -5.13 10.16 -8.25
CA GLY A 48 -6.59 10.39 -8.32
C GLY A 48 -7.44 9.12 -8.28
N SER A 49 -6.87 7.94 -8.51
CA SER A 49 -7.60 6.66 -8.49
C SER A 49 -7.32 5.85 -7.21
N TYR A 50 -6.12 5.98 -6.66
CA TYR A 50 -5.68 5.24 -5.47
C TYR A 50 -5.27 6.17 -4.33
N SER A 51 -5.41 5.69 -3.09
CA SER A 51 -4.83 6.36 -1.92
C SER A 51 -3.30 6.39 -2.01
N GLY A 52 -2.67 7.42 -1.45
CA GLY A 52 -1.21 7.53 -1.41
C GLY A 52 -0.51 6.33 -0.76
N SER A 53 -1.10 5.76 0.29
CA SER A 53 -0.58 4.54 0.94
C SER A 53 -0.63 3.32 0.03
N ALA A 54 -1.69 3.15 -0.77
CA ALA A 54 -1.78 2.08 -1.75
C ALA A 54 -0.70 2.21 -2.84
N VAL A 55 -0.49 3.42 -3.37
CA VAL A 55 0.57 3.68 -4.36
C VAL A 55 1.95 3.40 -3.77
N SER A 56 2.21 3.82 -2.53
CA SER A 56 3.47 3.54 -1.83
C SER A 56 3.72 2.04 -1.64
N ASN A 57 2.67 1.29 -1.28
CA ASN A 57 2.75 -0.16 -1.15
C ASN A 57 3.09 -0.84 -2.48
N TYR A 58 2.53 -0.35 -3.60
CA TYR A 58 2.83 -0.89 -4.93
C TYR A 58 4.28 -0.65 -5.32
N VAL A 59 4.79 0.58 -5.14
CA VAL A 59 6.19 0.92 -5.41
C VAL A 59 7.13 0.09 -4.53
N SER A 60 6.76 -0.13 -3.27
CA SER A 60 7.51 -1.02 -2.36
C SER A 60 7.58 -2.46 -2.90
N GLY A 61 6.50 -2.98 -3.48
CA GLY A 61 6.49 -4.29 -4.14
C GLY A 61 7.49 -4.38 -5.30
N ILE A 62 7.59 -3.33 -6.12
CA ILE A 62 8.55 -3.27 -7.23
C ILE A 62 10.00 -3.20 -6.69
N LYS A 63 10.25 -2.41 -5.63
CA LYS A 63 11.58 -2.34 -4.97
C LYS A 63 12.00 -3.68 -4.38
N VAL A 64 11.05 -4.39 -3.75
CA VAL A 64 11.27 -5.75 -3.23
C VAL A 64 11.58 -6.72 -4.37
N TRP A 65 10.85 -6.65 -5.48
CA TRP A 65 11.10 -7.48 -6.65
C TRP A 65 12.54 -7.30 -7.18
N HIS A 66 13.04 -6.07 -7.26
CA HIS A 66 14.45 -5.79 -7.60
C HIS A 66 15.42 -6.41 -6.60
N THR A 67 15.15 -6.23 -5.30
CA THR A 67 15.99 -6.75 -4.21
C THR A 67 16.10 -8.27 -4.26
N VAL A 68 14.99 -8.96 -4.50
CA VAL A 68 14.95 -10.43 -4.61
C VAL A 68 15.76 -10.94 -5.80
N HIS A 69 15.79 -10.20 -6.91
CA HIS A 69 16.53 -10.57 -8.12
C HIS A 69 17.98 -10.07 -8.11
N GLY A 70 18.45 -9.46 -7.02
CA GLY A 70 19.80 -8.89 -6.94
C GLY A 70 20.03 -7.71 -7.89
N LEU A 71 18.94 -7.06 -8.34
CA LEU A 71 19.01 -5.92 -9.25
C LEU A 71 19.09 -4.61 -8.45
N LYS A 72 19.93 -3.69 -8.93
CA LYS A 72 20.06 -2.37 -8.29
C LYS A 72 18.77 -1.57 -8.46
N TRP A 73 18.24 -1.07 -7.35
CA TRP A 73 17.21 -0.03 -7.36
C TRP A 73 17.86 1.30 -7.78
N THR A 74 17.46 1.82 -8.94
CA THR A 74 18.09 2.99 -9.58
C THR A 74 17.37 4.30 -9.24
N LEU A 75 16.15 4.25 -8.72
CA LEU A 75 15.46 5.46 -8.27
C LEU A 75 16.06 5.98 -6.97
N ASN A 76 16.25 7.29 -6.92
CA ASN A 76 16.59 7.98 -5.69
C ASN A 76 15.39 7.93 -4.75
N ASP A 77 15.60 7.46 -3.51
CA ASP A 77 14.56 7.39 -2.48
C ASP A 77 13.88 8.77 -2.27
N SER A 78 14.64 9.88 -2.37
CA SER A 78 14.06 11.22 -2.24
C SER A 78 13.16 11.63 -3.41
N GLU A 79 13.45 11.16 -4.63
CA GLU A 79 12.63 11.42 -5.81
C GLU A 79 11.33 10.59 -5.75
N THR A 80 11.43 9.33 -5.34
CA THR A 80 10.25 8.49 -5.10
C THR A 80 9.37 9.05 -4.00
N ASP A 81 9.94 9.55 -2.90
CA ASP A 81 9.19 10.16 -1.82
C ASP A 81 8.48 11.44 -2.27
N ALA A 82 9.14 12.27 -3.08
CA ALA A 82 8.53 13.47 -3.65
C ALA A 82 7.34 13.12 -4.56
N LEU A 83 7.48 12.11 -5.42
CA LEU A 83 6.41 11.64 -6.31
C LEU A 83 5.24 11.04 -5.51
N LEU A 84 5.52 10.21 -4.50
CA LEU A 84 4.51 9.63 -3.63
C LEU A 84 3.77 10.70 -2.81
N LYS A 85 4.48 11.74 -2.36
CA LYS A 85 3.88 12.88 -1.68
C LYS A 85 2.97 13.68 -2.61
N ALA A 86 3.40 13.94 -3.85
CA ALA A 86 2.57 14.58 -4.86
C ALA A 86 1.32 13.76 -5.17
N ALA A 87 1.47 12.45 -5.37
CA ALA A 87 0.35 11.53 -5.59
C ALA A 87 -0.63 11.52 -4.41
N SER A 88 -0.12 11.55 -3.18
CA SER A 88 -0.93 11.61 -1.96
C SER A 88 -1.69 12.94 -1.81
N SER A 89 -1.10 14.04 -2.27
CA SER A 89 -1.74 15.36 -2.27
C SER A 89 -2.87 15.46 -3.28
N LEU A 90 -2.76 14.72 -4.39
CA LEU A 90 -3.74 14.67 -5.48
C LEU A 90 -4.73 13.50 -5.33
N ALA A 91 -4.59 12.69 -4.27
CA ALA A 91 -5.51 11.60 -4.00
C ALA A 91 -6.93 12.13 -3.80
N PRO A 92 -7.97 11.42 -4.28
CA PRO A 92 -9.33 11.90 -4.21
C PRO A 92 -9.75 12.03 -2.74
N PRO A 93 -10.53 13.05 -2.35
CA PRO A 93 -11.00 13.21 -0.98
C PRO A 93 -11.69 11.95 -0.44
N GLN A 94 -12.39 11.22 -1.32
CA GLN A 94 -13.07 9.96 -1.03
C GLN A 94 -12.13 8.82 -0.62
N SER A 95 -10.82 8.92 -0.92
CA SER A 95 -9.82 7.95 -0.46
C SER A 95 -9.53 8.08 1.04
N ARG A 96 -9.91 9.20 1.67
CA ARG A 96 -9.73 9.43 3.10
C ARG A 96 -11.01 9.06 3.82
N ARG A 97 -10.92 8.14 4.77
CA ARG A 97 -12.03 7.86 5.69
C ARG A 97 -12.24 9.08 6.59
N PRO A 98 -13.49 9.54 6.79
CA PRO A 98 -13.75 10.56 7.79
C PRO A 98 -13.29 10.06 9.17
N PRO A 99 -12.87 10.97 10.07
CA PRO A 99 -12.62 10.62 11.45
C PRO A 99 -13.80 9.83 12.03
N ARG A 100 -13.52 8.72 12.71
CA ARG A 100 -14.56 7.99 13.43
C ARG A 100 -14.99 8.82 14.63
N GLU A 101 -16.27 8.74 14.98
CA GLU A 101 -16.75 9.35 16.23
C GLU A 101 -15.98 8.78 17.43
N PRO A 102 -15.61 9.61 18.41
CA PRO A 102 -15.00 9.13 19.64
C PRO A 102 -15.93 8.14 20.36
N TYR A 103 -15.33 7.11 20.96
CA TYR A 103 -16.09 6.29 21.90
C TYR A 103 -16.49 7.14 23.11
N THR A 104 -17.79 7.20 23.40
CA THR A 104 -18.31 7.91 24.57
C THR A 104 -18.36 6.97 25.79
N VAL A 105 -18.41 7.56 26.99
CA VAL A 105 -18.61 6.80 28.22
C VAL A 105 -19.92 6.01 28.17
N ASP A 106 -20.98 6.59 27.60
CA ASP A 106 -22.27 5.92 27.45
C ASP A 106 -22.19 4.70 26.53
N MET A 107 -21.42 4.77 25.43
CA MET A 107 -21.16 3.61 24.58
C MET A 107 -20.43 2.51 25.36
N MET A 108 -19.40 2.88 26.14
CA MET A 108 -18.65 1.91 26.96
C MET A 108 -19.53 1.28 28.05
N VAL A 109 -20.37 2.07 28.72
CA VAL A 109 -21.33 1.57 29.72
C VAL A 109 -22.38 0.66 29.08
N SER A 110 -22.89 1.03 27.91
CA SER A 110 -23.84 0.22 27.14
C SER A 110 -23.22 -1.13 26.74
N ILE A 111 -22.01 -1.13 26.17
CA ILE A 111 -21.28 -2.35 25.84
C ILE A 111 -21.06 -3.20 27.09
N ARG A 112 -20.62 -2.60 28.20
CA ARG A 112 -20.37 -3.29 29.48
C ARG A 112 -21.62 -4.02 29.99
N ASN A 113 -22.80 -3.41 29.89
CA ASN A 113 -24.05 -4.01 30.37
C ASN A 113 -24.46 -5.26 29.58
N HIS A 114 -23.91 -5.46 28.39
CA HIS A 114 -24.14 -6.64 27.56
C HIS A 114 -23.02 -7.68 27.64
N LEU A 115 -21.97 -7.44 28.44
CA LEU A 115 -20.89 -8.39 28.67
C LEU A 115 -21.11 -9.15 29.97
N ASP A 116 -21.02 -10.47 29.93
CA ASP A 116 -20.98 -11.30 31.14
C ASP A 116 -19.57 -11.23 31.76
N LEU A 117 -19.39 -10.28 32.67
CA LEU A 117 -18.14 -10.07 33.40
C LEU A 117 -17.90 -11.13 34.49
N THR A 118 -18.83 -12.07 34.68
CA THR A 118 -18.68 -13.17 35.66
C THR A 118 -18.11 -14.43 35.03
N SER A 119 -18.06 -14.48 33.69
CA SER A 119 -17.43 -15.56 32.93
C SER A 119 -15.90 -15.46 33.00
N VAL A 120 -15.33 -15.91 34.11
CA VAL A 120 -13.88 -16.14 34.21
C VAL A 120 -13.54 -17.39 33.38
N ASN A 121 -13.37 -17.24 32.07
CA ASN A 121 -12.84 -18.33 31.25
C ASN A 121 -11.31 -18.33 31.36
N VAL A 122 -10.80 -18.82 32.51
CA VAL A 122 -9.41 -19.27 32.60
C VAL A 122 -9.36 -20.66 32.00
N GLN A 123 -9.19 -20.75 30.69
CA GLN A 123 -8.70 -21.98 30.07
C GLN A 123 -7.39 -21.65 29.39
N PHE A 124 -6.34 -21.63 30.22
CA PHE A 124 -4.98 -21.86 29.74
C PHE A 124 -4.90 -23.30 29.25
N PHE A 125 -4.77 -23.48 27.94
CA PHE A 125 -4.05 -24.59 27.32
C PHE A 125 -3.38 -24.07 26.04
#